data_AF-A0A081DGQ7-F1
#
_entry.id   AF-A0A081DGQ7-F1
#
_cell.length_a   1.000
_cell.length_b   1.000
_cell.length_c   1.000
_cell.angle_alpha   90.00
_cell.angle_beta   90.00
_cell.angle_gamma   90.00
#
_symmetry.space_group_name_H-M   'P 1'
#
loop_
_entity.id
_entity.type
_entity.pdbx_description
1 polymer ?
#
loop_
_entity_poly.entity_id
_entity_poly.type
_entity_poly.pdbx_seq_one_letter_code
_entity_poly.pdbx_strand_id
1 'polypeptide(L)'
;MVHGDYMDYLNEGVEEFDHEIPSLEQIKAGILRRQYVNSEDIGYLGYILEQELGSLKFYSTWVEELKDEPHEIINTDNKEAIKRLINFWNEIGFEYRKKSESELIIWKEPKPSA
;
A
#
# COMPACT_ATOMS: atom_id res chain seq x y z
N MET A 1 -33.22 25.48 19.40
CA MET A 1 -32.84 24.47 18.40
C MET A 1 -32.09 25.21 17.30
N VAL A 2 -30.77 25.26 17.41
CA VAL A 2 -29.88 25.90 16.43
C VAL A 2 -29.19 24.76 15.71
N HIS A 3 -29.35 24.70 14.39
CA HIS A 3 -28.77 23.64 13.55
C HIS A 3 -27.27 23.89 13.45
N GLY A 4 -26.50 23.05 14.14
CA GLY A 4 -25.04 23.14 14.21
C GLY A 4 -24.35 22.70 12.92
N ASP A 5 -23.29 23.43 12.59
CA ASP A 5 -21.90 22.94 12.56
C ASP A 5 -21.58 21.67 11.75
N TYR A 6 -22.42 21.31 10.76
CA TYR A 6 -22.13 20.17 9.88
C TYR A 6 -21.45 20.54 8.56
N MET A 7 -21.38 21.83 8.22
CA MET A 7 -20.84 22.29 6.93
C MET A 7 -19.45 22.93 7.02
N ASP A 8 -18.95 23.26 8.22
CA ASP A 8 -17.60 23.83 8.37
C ASP A 8 -16.51 22.77 8.19
N TYR A 9 -16.74 21.51 8.59
CA TYR A 9 -15.80 20.40 8.37
C TYR A 9 -15.60 20.00 6.91
N LEU A 10 -16.49 20.41 6.00
CA LEU A 10 -16.33 20.16 4.56
C LEU A 10 -15.50 21.26 3.87
N ASN A 11 -15.31 22.40 4.54
CA ASN A 11 -14.50 23.53 4.08
C ASN A 11 -13.18 23.68 4.83
N GLU A 12 -12.98 22.96 5.94
CA GLU A 12 -11.64 22.68 6.45
C GLU A 12 -10.95 21.85 5.38
N GLY A 13 -10.10 22.55 4.62
CA GLY A 13 -9.44 22.05 3.44
C GLY A 13 -8.89 20.66 3.69
N VAL A 14 -8.85 19.88 2.61
CA VAL A 14 -7.90 18.78 2.45
C VAL A 14 -6.65 19.20 3.21
N GLU A 15 -6.41 18.64 4.40
CA GLU A 15 -5.12 18.77 5.05
C GLU A 15 -4.21 18.17 3.98
N GLU A 16 -3.55 19.07 3.22
CA GLU A 16 -2.41 18.70 2.41
C GLU A 16 -1.58 17.87 3.37
N PHE A 17 -1.42 16.59 3.08
CA PHE A 17 -0.62 15.69 3.88
C PHE A 17 0.77 16.34 4.01
N ASP A 18 0.98 17.16 5.04
CA ASP A 18 2.19 17.94 5.29
C ASP A 18 3.28 17.03 5.89
N HIS A 19 3.18 15.74 5.57
CA HIS A 19 4.17 14.73 5.84
C HIS A 19 4.94 14.50 4.55
N GLU A 20 6.23 14.82 4.59
CA GLU A 20 7.17 14.49 3.53
C GLU A 20 7.01 13.02 3.13
N ILE A 21 6.69 12.78 1.86
CA ILE A 21 6.46 11.44 1.33
C ILE A 21 7.78 10.67 1.42
N PRO A 22 7.84 9.56 2.18
CA PRO A 22 9.08 8.83 2.36
C PRO A 22 9.54 8.22 1.02
N SER A 23 10.84 8.23 0.79
CA SER A 23 11.45 7.49 -0.32
C SER A 23 11.24 5.97 -0.18
N LEU A 24 11.34 5.23 -1.29
CA LEU A 24 11.27 3.76 -1.28
C LEU A 24 12.23 3.12 -0.26
N GLU A 25 13.45 3.66 -0.14
CA GLU A 25 14.43 3.17 0.84
C GLU A 25 14.01 3.43 2.29
N GLN A 26 13.37 4.57 2.57
CA GLN A 26 12.83 4.88 3.91
C GLN A 26 11.67 3.96 4.26
N ILE A 27 10.75 3.71 3.32
CA ILE A 27 9.64 2.76 3.49
C ILE A 27 10.20 1.37 3.76
N LYS A 28 11.13 0.90 2.93
CA LYS A 28 11.81 -0.39 3.07
C LYS A 28 12.51 -0.54 4.42
N ALA A 29 13.32 0.45 4.81
CA ALA A 29 14.02 0.44 6.10
C ALA A 29 13.03 0.44 7.27
N GLY A 30 11.91 1.16 7.14
CA GLY A 30 10.78 1.12 8.05
C GLY A 30 10.25 -0.30 8.21
N ILE A 31 9.78 -0.91 7.12
CA ILE A 31 9.25 -2.28 7.09
C ILE A 31 10.22 -3.27 7.73
N LEU A 32 11.49 -3.26 7.31
CA LEU A 32 12.52 -4.18 7.82
C LEU A 32 12.78 -3.99 9.31
N ARG A 33 12.68 -2.76 9.85
CA ARG A 33 12.85 -2.52 11.29
C ARG A 33 11.69 -3.07 12.11
N ARG A 34 10.45 -2.86 11.66
CA ARG A 34 9.24 -3.29 12.40
C ARG A 34 8.78 -4.71 12.07
N GLN A 35 9.30 -5.32 11.01
CA GLN A 35 8.97 -6.67 10.55
C GLN A 35 7.50 -6.84 10.14
N TYR A 36 6.84 -5.77 9.71
CA TYR A 36 5.52 -5.86 9.09
C TYR A 36 5.27 -4.66 8.15
N VAL A 37 4.36 -4.82 7.19
CA VAL A 37 3.86 -3.80 6.27
C VAL A 37 2.54 -3.25 6.81
N ASN A 38 2.42 -1.94 6.98
CA ASN A 38 1.18 -1.27 7.37
C ASN A 38 0.45 -0.73 6.11
N SER A 39 -0.76 -0.22 6.29
CA SER A 39 -1.54 0.29 5.14
C SER A 39 -1.00 1.60 4.58
N GLU A 40 -0.25 2.39 5.37
CA GLU A 40 0.40 3.62 4.90
C GLU A 40 1.53 3.32 3.92
N ASP A 41 2.34 2.27 4.15
CA ASP A 41 3.40 1.89 3.20
C ASP A 41 2.79 1.53 1.84
N ILE A 42 1.67 0.80 1.83
CA ILE A 42 0.95 0.43 0.61
C ILE A 42 0.45 1.69 -0.11
N GLY A 43 -0.10 2.64 0.65
CA GLY A 43 -0.50 3.94 0.12
C GLY A 43 0.65 4.72 -0.51
N TYR A 44 1.79 4.82 0.20
CA TYR A 44 2.98 5.50 -0.31
C TYR A 44 3.58 4.80 -1.53
N LEU A 45 3.61 3.47 -1.55
CA LEU A 45 4.05 2.71 -2.72
C LEU A 45 3.16 2.97 -3.93
N GLY A 46 1.84 2.97 -3.75
CA GLY A 46 0.88 3.33 -4.80
C GLY A 46 1.13 4.73 -5.35
N TYR A 47 1.30 5.71 -4.45
CA TYR A 47 1.58 7.10 -4.83
C TYR A 47 2.91 7.25 -5.59
N ILE A 48 4.00 6.64 -5.09
CA ILE A 48 5.31 6.71 -5.73
C ILE A 48 5.23 6.10 -7.14
N LEU A 49 4.57 4.94 -7.29
CA LEU A 49 4.40 4.30 -8.59
C LEU A 49 3.57 5.15 -9.55
N GLU A 50 2.53 5.84 -9.06
CA GLU A 50 1.74 6.78 -9.87
C GLU A 50 2.59 7.97 -10.35
N GLN A 51 3.42 8.55 -9.47
CA GLN A 51 4.32 9.65 -9.87
C GLN A 51 5.35 9.21 -10.93
N GLU A 52 5.86 7.97 -10.83
CA GLU A 52 6.89 7.46 -11.74
C GLU A 52 6.33 6.97 -13.08
N LEU A 53 5.13 6.36 -13.08
CA LEU A 53 4.54 5.70 -14.26
C LEU A 53 3.42 6.52 -14.92
N GLY A 54 3.00 7.61 -14.29
CA GLY A 54 1.86 8.41 -14.70
C GLY A 54 0.53 7.80 -14.23
N SER A 55 -0.56 8.13 -14.93
CA SER A 55 -1.91 7.70 -14.56
C SER A 55 -1.99 6.20 -14.29
N LEU A 56 -2.16 5.84 -13.01
CA LEU A 56 -2.08 4.47 -12.51
C LEU A 56 -3.35 4.18 -11.72
N LYS A 57 -4.07 3.11 -12.08
CA LYS A 57 -5.08 2.57 -11.17
C LYS A 57 -4.36 1.68 -10.16
N PHE A 58 -4.43 2.04 -8.89
CA PHE A 58 -3.85 1.26 -7.80
C PHE A 58 -4.88 1.11 -6.68
N TYR A 59 -5.28 -0.11 -6.39
CA TYR A 59 -6.23 -0.41 -5.33
C TYR A 59 -5.71 -1.56 -4.47
N SER A 60 -5.82 -1.43 -3.15
CA SER A 60 -5.55 -2.51 -2.20
C SER A 60 -6.84 -2.93 -1.52
N THR A 61 -7.13 -4.23 -1.51
CA THR A 61 -8.30 -4.80 -0.84
C THR A 61 -7.85 -5.85 0.16
N TRP A 62 -8.39 -5.79 1.37
CA TRP A 62 -8.21 -6.85 2.36
C TRP A 62 -9.08 -8.05 2.00
N VAL A 63 -8.54 -9.28 2.04
CA VAL A 63 -9.31 -10.48 1.74
C VAL A 63 -9.55 -11.29 3.00
N GLU A 64 -10.82 -11.36 3.39
CA GLU A 64 -11.28 -12.14 4.54
C GLU A 64 -11.10 -13.65 4.37
N GLU A 65 -10.79 -14.17 3.19
CA GLU A 65 -10.78 -15.61 2.92
C GLU A 65 -9.50 -16.32 3.39
N LEU A 66 -8.38 -15.60 3.61
CA LEU A 66 -7.17 -16.16 4.24
C LEU A 66 -7.01 -15.60 5.66
N LYS A 67 -8.00 -15.89 6.52
CA LYS A 67 -8.14 -15.33 7.88
C LYS A 67 -6.94 -15.49 8.80
N ASP A 68 -6.03 -16.39 8.47
CA ASP A 68 -4.94 -16.80 9.36
C ASP A 68 -3.63 -16.05 9.09
N GLU A 69 -3.49 -15.33 7.97
CA GLU A 69 -2.26 -14.60 7.62
C GLU A 69 -2.61 -13.18 7.12
N PRO A 70 -2.02 -12.11 7.69
CA PRO A 70 -2.31 -10.74 7.26
C PRO A 70 -1.79 -10.52 5.84
N HIS A 71 -2.70 -10.39 4.88
CA HIS A 71 -2.39 -10.18 3.46
C HIS A 71 -3.32 -9.13 2.84
N GLU A 72 -2.90 -8.58 1.70
CA GLU A 72 -3.69 -7.67 0.89
C GLU A 72 -3.61 -8.08 -0.58
N ILE A 73 -4.65 -7.76 -1.35
CA ILE A 73 -4.63 -7.88 -2.80
C ILE A 73 -4.46 -6.50 -3.41
N ILE A 74 -3.32 -6.30 -4.08
CA ILE A 74 -3.09 -5.14 -4.93
C ILE A 74 -3.63 -5.43 -6.32
N ASN A 75 -4.45 -4.49 -6.81
CA ASN A 75 -4.99 -4.44 -8.16
C ASN A 75 -4.43 -3.23 -8.89
N THR A 76 -3.83 -3.44 -10.06
CA THR A 76 -3.41 -2.36 -10.94
C THR A 76 -3.50 -2.75 -12.41
N ASP A 77 -3.86 -1.79 -13.27
CA ASP A 77 -3.89 -1.97 -14.71
C ASP A 77 -2.51 -1.87 -15.38
N ASN A 78 -1.47 -1.56 -14.61
CA ASN A 78 -0.12 -1.38 -15.13
C ASN A 78 0.78 -2.58 -14.81
N LYS A 79 1.20 -3.30 -15.87
CA LYS A 79 2.10 -4.48 -15.75
C LYS A 79 3.47 -4.13 -15.17
N GLU A 80 3.95 -2.90 -15.37
CA GLU A 80 5.23 -2.46 -14.82
C GLU A 80 5.12 -2.19 -13.32
N ALA A 81 4.00 -1.64 -12.85
CA ALA A 81 3.73 -1.49 -11.42
C ALA A 81 3.75 -2.86 -10.70
N ILE A 82 3.12 -3.89 -11.28
CA ILE A 82 3.19 -5.27 -10.73
C ILE A 82 4.63 -5.77 -10.61
N LYS A 83 5.49 -5.53 -11.60
CA LYS A 83 6.90 -5.95 -11.53
C LYS A 83 7.65 -5.22 -10.42
N ARG A 84 7.44 -3.90 -10.28
CA ARG A 84 8.08 -3.09 -9.24
C ARG A 84 7.67 -3.55 -7.84
N LEU A 85 6.38 -3.84 -7.64
CA LEU A 85 5.88 -4.40 -6.39
C LEU A 85 6.49 -5.78 -6.10
N ILE A 86 6.57 -6.66 -7.09
CA ILE A 86 7.22 -7.97 -6.94
C ILE A 86 8.70 -7.81 -6.52
N ASN A 87 9.42 -6.89 -7.15
CA ASN A 87 10.82 -6.62 -6.79
C ASN A 87 10.92 -6.09 -5.35
N PHE A 88 10.06 -5.14 -4.98
CA PHE A 88 10.01 -4.60 -3.63
C PHE A 88 9.76 -5.69 -2.57
N TRP A 89 8.77 -6.57 -2.80
CA TRP A 89 8.47 -7.69 -1.88
C TRP A 89 9.62 -8.68 -1.77
N ASN A 90 10.29 -9.01 -2.89
CA ASN A 90 11.49 -9.83 -2.88
C ASN A 90 12.61 -9.19 -2.05
N GLU A 91 12.81 -7.89 -2.16
CA GLU A 91 13.87 -7.17 -1.45
C GLU A 91 13.66 -7.09 0.06
N ILE A 92 12.42 -7.02 0.52
CA ILE A 92 12.10 -7.08 1.96
C ILE A 92 12.02 -8.52 2.48
N GLY A 93 12.02 -9.52 1.59
CA GLY A 93 11.96 -10.94 1.95
C GLY A 93 10.58 -11.42 2.37
N PHE A 94 9.51 -10.78 1.87
CA PHE A 94 8.12 -11.09 2.26
C PHE A 94 7.45 -11.93 1.17
N GLU A 95 6.49 -12.76 1.57
CA GLU A 95 5.78 -13.63 0.64
C GLU A 95 4.84 -12.81 -0.27
N TYR A 96 4.74 -13.22 -1.53
CA TYR A 96 3.78 -12.69 -2.48
C TYR A 96 3.33 -13.81 -3.43
N ARG A 97 2.14 -13.63 -4.02
CA ARG A 97 1.61 -14.53 -5.03
C ARG A 97 0.93 -13.73 -6.13
N LYS A 98 1.40 -13.90 -7.36
CA LYS A 98 0.73 -13.34 -8.53
C LYS A 98 -0.56 -14.11 -8.80
N LYS A 99 -1.70 -13.41 -8.83
CA LYS A 99 -3.02 -13.99 -9.09
C LYS A 99 -3.42 -13.84 -10.55
N SER A 100 -3.11 -12.69 -11.16
CA SER A 100 -3.35 -12.42 -12.58
C SER A 100 -2.31 -11.42 -13.12
N GLU A 101 -2.49 -10.91 -14.36
CA GLU A 101 -1.62 -9.85 -14.88
C GLU A 101 -1.78 -8.52 -14.14
N SER A 102 -2.94 -8.30 -13.51
CA SER A 102 -3.32 -7.07 -12.81
C SER A 102 -3.45 -7.25 -11.30
N GLU A 103 -3.32 -8.47 -10.77
CA GLU A 103 -3.52 -8.78 -9.36
C GLU A 103 -2.28 -9.42 -8.73
N LEU A 104 -1.91 -8.88 -7.57
CA LEU A 104 -0.84 -9.39 -6.71
C LEU A 104 -1.36 -9.54 -5.29
N ILE A 105 -1.22 -10.74 -4.73
CA ILE A 105 -1.44 -10.98 -3.29
C ILE A 105 -0.11 -10.75 -2.60
N ILE A 106 -0.11 -9.93 -1.55
CA ILE A 106 1.06 -9.57 -0.77
C ILE A 106 0.84 -9.91 0.70
N TRP A 107 1.82 -10.54 1.34
CA TRP A 107 1.79 -10.80 2.77
C TRP A 107 2.41 -9.61 3.50
N LYS A 108 1.82 -9.25 4.64
CA LYS A 108 2.20 -8.09 5.45
C LYS A 108 3.16 -8.43 6.57
N GLU A 109 3.47 -9.70 6.76
CA GLU A 109 4.45 -10.19 7.73
C GLU A 109 5.39 -11.19 7.06
N PRO A 110 6.64 -11.33 7.54
CA PRO A 110 7.56 -12.32 7.03
C PRO A 110 7.03 -13.72 7.31
N LYS A 111 7.32 -14.67 6.41
CA LYS A 111 6.97 -16.08 6.64
C LYS A 111 7.62 -16.54 7.95
N PRO A 112 6.89 -17.18 8.88
CA PRO A 112 7.52 -17.76 10.05
C PRO A 112 8.62 -18.73 9.61
N SER A 113 9.82 -18.57 10.15
CA SER A 113 10.91 -19.50 9.90
C SER A 113 10.49 -20.87 10.42
N ALA A 114 10.35 -21.83 9.52
CA ALA A 114 10.02 -23.23 9.83
C ALA A 114 11.19 -23.94 10.53
#